data_AF-A0A8J7LDG5-F1
#
_entry.id   AF-A0A8J7LDG5-F1
#
_cell.length_a   1.000
_cell.length_b   1.000
_cell.length_c   1.000
_cell.angle_alpha   90.00
_cell.angle_beta   90.00
_cell.angle_gamma   90.00
#
_symmetry.space_group_name_H-M   'P 1'
#
loop_
_entity.id
_entity.type
_entity.pdbx_description
1 polymer ?
#
loop_
_entity_poly.entity_id
_entity_poly.type
_entity_poly.pdbx_seq_one_letter_code
_entity_poly.pdbx_strand_id
1 'polypeptide(L)'
;MRRKIMYVLILLLSLSIITFWWPVNDSECNSEAFLKSKIKKFQVQAAKVVVQPWRGEHQVYGIFMVPDEYKQTPFLVLTVKGFGSECSRPFGYRRNFDDIFAEPGTHLVRDYIRTRIALRLILQGLYFHLNEKQNWTLTFPQQKAD
;
A
#
# COMPACT_ATOMS: atom_id res chain seq x y z
N MET A 1 -41.63 -20.76 4.01
CA MET A 1 -40.50 -20.04 4.66
C MET A 1 -39.14 -20.33 4.02
N ARG A 2 -38.79 -21.59 3.74
CA ARG A 2 -37.48 -21.98 3.16
C ARG A 2 -37.05 -21.21 1.91
N ARG A 3 -37.96 -20.98 0.95
CA ARG A 3 -37.68 -20.18 -0.26
C ARG A 3 -37.37 -18.71 0.06
N LYS A 4 -38.12 -18.08 0.98
CA LYS A 4 -37.88 -16.68 1.40
C LYS A 4 -36.52 -16.54 2.09
N ILE A 5 -36.14 -17.48 2.95
CA ILE A 5 -34.83 -17.51 3.62
C ILE A 5 -33.71 -17.63 2.57
N MET A 6 -33.87 -18.52 1.59
CA MET A 6 -32.89 -18.69 0.52
C MET A 6 -32.68 -17.40 -0.29
N TYR A 7 -33.75 -16.68 -0.66
CA TYR A 7 -33.63 -15.41 -1.36
C TYR A 7 -32.92 -14.33 -0.54
N VAL A 8 -33.20 -14.25 0.77
CA VAL A 8 -32.52 -13.32 1.67
C VAL A 8 -31.02 -13.64 1.76
N LEU A 9 -30.65 -14.91 1.90
CA LEU A 9 -29.24 -15.33 1.93
C LEU A 9 -28.51 -15.00 0.62
N ILE A 10 -29.15 -15.22 -0.53
CA ILE A 10 -28.60 -14.88 -1.84
C ILE A 10 -28.38 -13.37 -1.95
N LEU A 11 -29.34 -12.55 -1.51
CA LEU A 11 -29.23 -11.09 -1.51
C LEU A 11 -28.10 -10.60 -0.60
N LEU A 12 -27.97 -11.16 0.60
CA LEU A 12 -26.89 -10.79 1.52
C LEU A 12 -25.51 -11.19 0.97
N LEU A 13 -25.43 -12.37 0.35
CA LEU A 13 -24.21 -12.84 -0.29
C LEU A 13 -23.82 -11.95 -1.47
N SER A 14 -24.79 -11.57 -2.32
CA SER A 14 -24.52 -10.70 -3.46
C SER A 14 -24.08 -9.31 -3.02
N LEU A 15 -24.72 -8.72 -2.00
CA LEU A 15 -24.30 -7.44 -1.41
C LEU A 15 -22.89 -7.52 -0.82
N SER A 16 -22.56 -8.63 -0.14
CA SER A 16 -21.22 -8.87 0.42
C SER A 16 -20.17 -8.95 -0.69
N ILE A 17 -20.47 -9.64 -1.79
CA ILE A 17 -19.58 -9.73 -2.95
C ILE A 17 -19.40 -8.34 -3.57
N ILE A 18 -20.48 -7.60 -3.81
CA ILE A 18 -20.40 -6.26 -4.42
C ILE A 18 -19.57 -5.32 -3.56
N THR A 19 -19.82 -5.25 -2.26
CA THR A 19 -19.05 -4.41 -1.32
C THR A 19 -17.60 -4.86 -1.20
N PHE A 20 -17.37 -6.18 -1.23
CA PHE A 20 -16.04 -6.75 -1.23
C PHE A 20 -15.28 -6.47 -2.51
N TRP A 21 -15.90 -6.28 -3.68
CA TRP A 21 -15.23 -5.96 -4.95
C TRP A 21 -15.27 -4.48 -5.34
N TRP A 22 -16.07 -3.66 -4.67
CA TRP A 22 -16.22 -2.24 -4.98
C TRP A 22 -14.87 -1.51 -5.00
N PRO A 23 -14.54 -0.74 -6.05
CA PRO A 23 -13.27 -0.03 -6.12
C PRO A 23 -13.16 0.96 -4.96
N VAL A 24 -11.93 1.15 -4.48
CA VAL A 24 -11.62 2.15 -3.47
C VAL A 24 -10.74 3.18 -4.14
N ASN A 25 -11.21 4.42 -4.19
CA ASN A 25 -10.48 5.51 -4.83
C ASN A 25 -10.47 6.72 -3.89
N ASP A 26 -9.47 6.76 -3.03
CA ASP A 26 -9.16 7.87 -2.12
C ASP A 26 -7.66 8.19 -2.19
N SER A 27 -7.00 7.81 -3.28
CA SER A 27 -5.63 8.21 -3.55
C SER A 27 -5.55 9.73 -3.49
N GLU A 28 -4.63 10.24 -2.69
CA GLU A 28 -4.44 11.68 -2.46
C GLU A 28 -3.99 12.43 -3.74
N CYS A 29 -3.56 11.69 -4.76
CA CYS A 29 -3.14 12.23 -6.04
C CYS A 29 -3.43 11.28 -7.21
N ASN A 30 -3.28 11.77 -8.44
CA ASN A 30 -3.30 10.93 -9.63
C ASN A 30 -1.92 10.25 -9.79
N SER A 31 -1.79 9.08 -9.17
CA SER A 31 -0.55 8.29 -9.14
C SER A 31 -0.05 7.95 -10.55
N GLU A 32 -0.96 7.58 -11.46
CA GLU A 32 -0.61 7.28 -12.85
C GLU A 32 -0.02 8.48 -13.58
N ALA A 33 -0.66 9.65 -13.46
CA ALA A 33 -0.17 10.87 -14.08
C ALA A 33 1.21 11.27 -13.53
N PHE A 34 1.41 11.15 -12.21
CA PHE A 34 2.71 11.38 -11.58
C PHE A 34 3.78 10.42 -12.10
N LEU A 35 3.49 9.11 -12.13
CA LEU A 35 4.44 8.10 -12.60
C LEU A 35 4.84 8.29 -14.06
N LYS A 36 3.88 8.69 -14.93
CA LYS A 36 4.10 9.00 -16.35
C LYS A 36 4.77 10.36 -16.59
N SER A 37 4.78 11.26 -15.60
CA SER A 37 5.35 12.61 -15.75
C SER A 37 6.86 12.60 -15.96
N LYS A 38 7.41 13.69 -16.52
CA LYS A 38 8.87 13.89 -16.67
C LYS A 38 9.56 14.41 -15.40
N ILE A 39 8.82 14.54 -14.30
CA ILE A 39 9.39 14.95 -13.01
C ILE A 39 10.42 13.88 -12.60
N LYS A 40 11.60 14.34 -12.15
CA LYS A 40 12.61 13.43 -11.61
C LYS A 40 12.06 12.72 -10.38
N LYS A 41 12.33 11.43 -10.27
CA LYS A 41 11.76 10.58 -9.21
C LYS A 41 12.89 9.87 -8.49
N PHE A 42 12.74 9.76 -7.19
CA PHE A 42 13.58 8.92 -6.36
C PHE A 42 12.79 7.68 -5.95
N GLN A 43 13.41 6.51 -5.99
CA GLN A 43 12.75 5.23 -5.73
C GLN A 43 13.54 4.42 -4.73
N VAL A 44 12.82 3.80 -3.79
CA VAL A 44 13.40 2.86 -2.82
C VAL A 44 12.56 1.60 -2.77
N GLN A 45 13.23 0.47 -2.57
CA GLN A 45 12.56 -0.82 -2.35
C GLN A 45 12.27 -1.03 -0.87
N ALA A 46 11.30 -1.90 -0.56
CA ALA A 46 11.00 -2.24 0.82
C ALA A 46 12.16 -2.99 1.50
N ALA A 47 12.53 -2.57 2.70
CA ALA A 47 13.43 -3.29 3.59
C ALA A 47 12.73 -4.51 4.23
N LYS A 48 11.42 -4.40 4.47
CA LYS A 48 10.57 -5.49 4.99
C LYS A 48 9.12 -5.29 4.55
N VAL A 49 8.43 -6.40 4.40
CA VAL A 49 7.00 -6.42 4.12
C VAL A 49 6.34 -7.35 5.13
N VAL A 50 5.16 -6.95 5.60
CA VAL A 50 4.30 -7.73 6.49
C VAL A 50 2.97 -7.92 5.78
N VAL A 51 2.52 -9.16 5.62
CA VAL A 51 1.24 -9.51 4.99
C VAL A 51 0.42 -10.38 5.93
N GLN A 52 -0.32 -9.75 6.83
CA GLN A 52 -1.13 -10.43 7.85
C GLN A 52 -2.56 -9.87 7.92
N PRO A 53 -3.33 -9.90 6.80
CA PRO A 53 -4.62 -9.22 6.72
C PRO A 53 -5.66 -9.73 7.73
N TRP A 54 -5.53 -10.97 8.20
CA TRP A 54 -6.38 -11.59 9.22
C TRP A 54 -6.20 -11.01 10.62
N ARG A 55 -5.11 -10.26 10.88
CA ARG A 55 -4.85 -9.62 12.17
C ARG A 55 -5.51 -8.24 12.33
N GLY A 56 -6.30 -7.82 11.35
CA GLY A 56 -7.10 -6.59 11.39
C GLY A 56 -6.64 -5.52 10.39
N GLU A 57 -7.04 -4.28 10.67
CA GLU A 57 -6.67 -3.12 9.87
C GLU A 57 -5.17 -2.80 10.01
N HIS A 58 -4.58 -2.27 8.93
CA HIS A 58 -3.16 -1.85 8.90
C HIS A 58 -2.14 -2.97 9.18
N GLN A 59 -2.51 -4.23 8.92
CA GLN A 59 -1.61 -5.39 9.06
C GLN A 59 -1.01 -5.86 7.73
N VAL A 60 -1.08 -5.00 6.70
CA VAL A 60 -0.40 -5.22 5.43
C VAL A 60 0.35 -3.96 5.05
N TYR A 61 1.68 -3.99 5.16
CA TYR A 61 2.53 -2.82 4.97
C TYR A 61 3.95 -3.17 4.55
N GLY A 62 4.59 -2.21 3.90
CA GLY A 62 6.03 -2.17 3.64
C GLY A 62 6.72 -1.21 4.60
N ILE A 63 7.95 -1.56 4.98
CA ILE A 63 8.89 -0.68 5.67
C ILE A 63 9.99 -0.32 4.68
N PHE A 64 10.23 0.98 4.53
CA PHE A 64 11.18 1.54 3.56
C PHE A 64 12.21 2.37 4.31
N MET A 65 13.47 2.22 3.93
CA MET A 65 14.55 3.08 4.41
C MET A 65 14.75 4.21 3.41
N VAL A 66 14.61 5.44 3.88
CA VAL A 66 14.54 6.63 3.03
C VAL A 66 15.56 7.66 3.52
N PRO A 67 16.34 8.29 2.63
CA PRO A 67 17.21 9.40 2.99
C PRO A 67 16.45 10.55 3.65
N ASP A 68 17.08 11.20 4.63
CA ASP A 68 16.45 12.27 5.41
C ASP A 68 16.04 13.50 4.60
N GLU A 69 16.63 13.71 3.43
CA GLU A 69 16.22 14.74 2.47
C GLU A 69 14.75 14.61 2.04
N TYR A 70 14.16 13.40 2.07
CA TYR A 70 12.74 13.18 1.70
C TYR A 70 11.76 13.30 2.88
N LYS A 71 12.21 13.69 4.08
CA LYS A 71 11.33 13.89 5.26
C LYS A 71 10.24 14.94 5.07
N GLN A 72 10.35 15.82 4.07
CA GLN A 72 9.36 16.88 3.81
C GLN A 72 8.73 16.78 2.42
N THR A 73 8.73 15.58 1.83
CA THR A 73 8.04 15.34 0.56
C THR A 73 6.52 15.58 0.70
N PRO A 74 5.87 16.25 -0.26
CA PRO A 74 4.43 16.57 -0.17
C PRO A 74 3.54 15.32 -0.24
N PHE A 75 3.96 14.33 -1.02
CA PHE A 75 3.32 13.03 -1.15
C PHE A 75 4.36 11.97 -1.50
N LEU A 76 3.97 10.72 -1.41
CA LEU A 76 4.73 9.59 -1.90
C LEU A 76 3.79 8.64 -2.66
N VAL A 77 4.37 7.82 -3.52
CA VAL A 77 3.59 6.85 -4.32
C VAL A 77 4.10 5.45 -4.02
N LEU A 78 3.22 4.66 -3.42
CA LEU A 78 3.46 3.25 -3.17
C LEU A 78 3.04 2.45 -4.40
N THR A 79 3.98 1.72 -4.98
CA THR A 79 3.72 0.77 -6.06
C THR A 79 3.91 -0.64 -5.53
N VAL A 80 2.86 -1.46 -5.63
CA VAL A 80 2.93 -2.89 -5.31
C VAL A 80 2.57 -3.70 -6.55
N LYS A 81 3.45 -4.61 -6.96
CA LYS A 81 3.23 -5.47 -8.13
C LYS A 81 1.93 -6.27 -7.97
N GLY A 82 1.05 -6.19 -8.97
CA GLY A 82 -0.27 -6.83 -8.96
C GLY A 82 -1.39 -5.99 -8.34
N PHE A 83 -1.08 -5.01 -7.50
CA PHE A 83 -2.06 -4.05 -6.97
C PHE A 83 -2.20 -2.81 -7.87
N GLY A 84 -1.06 -2.20 -8.21
CA GLY A 84 -1.01 -0.89 -8.86
C GLY A 84 -0.23 0.12 -8.02
N SER A 85 -0.57 1.41 -8.18
CA SER A 85 0.11 2.50 -7.49
C SER A 85 -0.89 3.44 -6.82
N GLU A 86 -0.64 3.77 -5.56
CA GLU A 86 -1.50 4.61 -4.73
C GLU A 86 -0.68 5.75 -4.14
N CYS A 87 -1.22 6.97 -4.15
CA CYS A 87 -0.59 8.10 -3.47
C CYS A 87 -1.02 8.09 -2.00
N SER A 88 -0.05 8.25 -1.11
CA SER A 88 -0.32 8.50 0.30
C SER A 88 0.46 9.70 0.79
N ARG A 89 -0.06 10.33 1.85
CA ARG A 89 0.68 11.37 2.57
C ARG A 89 1.70 10.69 3.46
N PRO A 90 2.95 11.16 3.49
CA PRO A 90 3.94 10.60 4.40
C PRO A 90 3.44 10.74 5.85
N PHE A 91 3.46 9.62 6.59
CA PHE A 91 2.96 9.57 7.96
C PHE A 91 3.99 8.91 8.89
N GLY A 92 4.28 9.59 10.01
CA GLY A 92 4.97 9.01 11.16
C GLY A 92 6.37 8.48 10.87
N TYR A 93 7.36 9.38 10.77
CA TYR A 93 8.77 8.97 10.69
C TYR A 93 9.23 8.37 12.01
N ARG A 94 9.85 7.19 11.97
CA ARG A 94 10.47 6.57 13.14
C ARG A 94 11.87 6.09 12.82
N ARG A 95 12.71 6.05 13.88
CA ARG A 95 14.06 5.47 13.80
C ARG A 95 14.04 3.94 13.85
N ASN A 96 12.96 3.33 14.34
CA ASN A 96 12.78 1.89 14.29
C ASN A 96 11.35 1.49 13.92
N PHE A 97 11.24 0.33 13.26
CA PHE A 97 10.01 -0.43 13.09
C PHE A 97 10.34 -1.92 13.05
N ASP A 98 9.66 -2.73 13.87
CA ASP A 98 9.71 -4.20 13.86
C ASP A 98 11.13 -4.77 13.71
N ASP A 99 12.02 -4.32 14.60
CA ASP A 99 13.45 -4.67 14.71
C ASP A 99 14.36 -4.17 13.57
N ILE A 100 13.85 -3.32 12.68
CA ILE A 100 14.65 -2.59 11.69
C ILE A 100 15.02 -1.23 12.27
N PHE A 101 16.29 -0.87 12.14
CA PHE A 101 16.83 0.41 12.55
C PHE A 101 17.21 1.22 11.31
N ALA A 102 16.91 2.52 11.33
CA ALA A 102 17.37 3.43 10.30
C ALA A 102 18.90 3.57 10.34
N GLU A 103 19.54 3.53 9.18
CA GLU A 103 20.94 3.87 9.05
C GLU A 103 21.17 5.38 9.26
N PRO A 104 22.39 5.82 9.66
CA PRO A 104 22.71 7.24 9.76
C PRO A 104 22.38 8.01 8.47
N GLY A 105 21.70 9.15 8.60
CA GLY A 105 21.25 9.95 7.45
C GLY A 105 19.97 9.44 6.77
N THR A 106 19.34 8.40 7.31
CA THR A 106 18.07 7.87 6.82
C THR A 106 17.00 7.81 7.93
N HIS A 107 15.76 7.62 7.52
CA HIS A 107 14.64 7.31 8.39
C HIS A 107 13.81 6.18 7.81
N LEU A 108 12.98 5.55 8.65
CA LEU A 108 12.05 4.54 8.18
C LEU A 108 10.68 5.16 7.91
N VAL A 109 10.10 4.75 6.78
CA VAL A 109 8.71 5.02 6.40
C VAL A 109 7.97 3.70 6.39
N ARG A 110 6.81 3.67 7.03
CA ARG A 110 5.90 2.52 6.97
C ARG A 110 4.68 2.94 6.16
N ASP A 111 4.44 2.25 5.05
CA ASP A 111 3.29 2.53 4.18
C ASP A 111 2.42 1.28 4.02
N TYR A 112 1.12 1.49 4.04
CA TYR A 112 0.12 0.44 4.19
C TYR A 112 -0.66 0.26 2.90
N ILE A 113 -1.00 -0.99 2.59
CA ILE A 113 -2.13 -1.26 1.70
C ILE A 113 -3.33 -1.67 2.54
N ARG A 114 -4.51 -1.41 1.99
CA ARG A 114 -5.76 -1.73 2.67
C ARG A 114 -5.94 -3.23 2.78
N THR A 115 -6.35 -3.69 3.96
CA THR A 115 -6.63 -5.10 4.24
C THR A 115 -7.60 -5.70 3.21
N ARG A 116 -8.65 -4.98 2.81
CA ARG A 116 -9.59 -5.44 1.76
C ARG A 116 -8.89 -5.71 0.42
N ILE A 117 -7.96 -4.84 0.02
CA ILE A 117 -7.21 -4.98 -1.24
C ILE A 117 -6.27 -6.18 -1.15
N ALA A 118 -5.53 -6.29 -0.04
CA ALA A 118 -4.68 -7.44 0.21
C ALA A 118 -5.45 -8.76 0.16
N LEU A 119 -6.63 -8.83 0.78
CA LEU A 119 -7.49 -10.02 0.73
C LEU A 119 -7.95 -10.36 -0.70
N ARG A 120 -8.34 -9.37 -1.51
CA ARG A 120 -8.69 -9.60 -2.93
C ARG A 120 -7.52 -10.22 -3.70
N LEU A 121 -6.33 -9.64 -3.56
CA LEU A 121 -5.12 -10.11 -4.24
C LEU A 121 -4.74 -11.53 -3.78
N ILE A 122 -4.87 -11.83 -2.49
CA ILE A 122 -4.64 -13.18 -1.95
C ILE A 122 -5.63 -14.18 -2.55
N LEU A 123 -6.92 -13.84 -2.64
CA LEU A 123 -7.93 -14.68 -3.27
C LEU A 123 -7.67 -14.88 -4.77
N GLN A 124 -6.97 -13.96 -5.42
CA GLN A 124 -6.50 -14.06 -6.81
C GLN A 124 -5.18 -14.86 -6.94
N GLY A 125 -4.62 -15.38 -5.84
CA GLY A 125 -3.36 -16.14 -5.85
C GLY A 125 -2.08 -15.28 -5.80
N LEU A 126 -2.20 -13.97 -5.58
CA LEU A 126 -1.08 -13.03 -5.57
C LEU A 126 -0.42 -12.85 -4.19
N TYR A 127 -0.60 -13.80 -3.27
CA TYR A 127 0.02 -13.72 -1.94
C TYR A 127 1.54 -13.60 -1.99
N PHE A 128 2.21 -14.41 -2.82
CA PHE A 128 3.67 -14.35 -2.96
C PHE A 128 4.14 -13.01 -3.53
N HIS A 129 3.39 -12.43 -4.47
CA HIS A 129 3.67 -11.10 -5.00
C HIS A 129 3.62 -10.04 -3.90
N LEU A 130 2.60 -10.11 -3.03
CA LEU A 130 2.48 -9.23 -1.88
C LEU A 130 3.58 -9.46 -0.84
N ASN A 131 4.05 -10.69 -0.64
CA ASN A 131 5.00 -11.01 0.43
C ASN A 131 6.48 -10.78 0.04
N GLU A 132 6.76 -10.60 -1.26
CA GLU A 132 8.09 -10.30 -1.78
C GLU A 132 8.43 -8.82 -1.67
N LYS A 133 9.54 -8.50 -1.00
CA LYS A 133 9.96 -7.12 -0.76
C LYS A 133 10.29 -6.35 -2.04
N GLN A 134 10.83 -7.04 -3.06
CA GLN A 134 11.21 -6.44 -4.34
C GLN A 134 10.01 -5.95 -5.14
N ASN A 135 8.81 -6.45 -4.83
CA ASN A 135 7.56 -6.05 -5.48
C ASN A 135 6.96 -4.77 -4.88
N TRP A 136 7.58 -4.21 -3.83
CA TRP A 136 7.15 -3.00 -3.16
C TRP A 136 8.17 -1.88 -3.42
N THR A 137 7.72 -0.83 -4.07
CA THR A 137 8.54 0.35 -4.37
C THR A 137 7.85 1.61 -3.87
N LEU A 138 8.60 2.45 -3.18
CA LEU A 138 8.16 3.76 -2.73
C LEU A 138 8.81 4.82 -3.62
N THR A 139 8.00 5.63 -4.29
CA THR A 139 8.46 6.65 -5.23
C THR A 139 8.18 8.04 -4.68
N PHE A 140 9.20 8.90 -4.73
CA PHE A 140 9.17 10.28 -4.28
C PHE A 140 9.35 11.24 -5.47
N PRO A 141 8.65 12.39 -5.50
CA PRO A 141 9.09 13.49 -6.33
C PRO A 141 10.48 13.93 -5.83
N GLN A 142 11.46 14.00 -6.72
CA GLN A 142 12.77 14.50 -6.33
C GLN A 142 12.63 15.97 -5.92
N GLN A 143 12.94 16.31 -4.68
CA GLN A 143 13.11 17.71 -4.29
C GLN A 143 14.29 18.25 -5.12
N LYS A 144 14.08 19.35 -5.84
CA LYS A 144 15.20 20.08 -6.44
C LYS A 144 16.12 20.52 -5.30
N ALA A 145 17.29 19.89 -5.20
CA ALA A 145 18.46 20.61 -4.75
C ALA A 145 18.88 21.45 -5.95
N ASP A 146 18.56 22.75 -5.92
CA ASP A 146 19.28 23.75 -6.71
C ASP A 146 20.68 23.95 -6.09
#